data_AF-E0CXP3-F1
#
_entry.id   AF-E0CXP3-F1
#
_cell.length_a   1.000
_cell.length_b   1.000
_cell.length_c   1.000
_cell.angle_alpha   90.00
_cell.angle_beta   90.00
_cell.angle_gamma   90.00
#
_symmetry.space_group_name_H-M   'P 1'
#
loop_
_entity.id
_entity.type
_entity.pdbx_description
1 polymer ?
#
loop_
_entity_poly.entity_id
_entity_poly.type
_entity_poly.pdbx_seq_one_letter_code
_entity_poly.pdbx_strand_id
1 'polypeptide(L)'
;MEQRKGLAGLFLVISLLQAKNLVQVDGSRGDGSVLLTCGLTDKTIKWLKDGSIISPLNATKNTWNLGNNAKDPRGTYQCQGAKETSNPLQVYYRMCENCI
;
A
#
# COMPACT_ATOMS: atom_id res chain seq x y z
N MET A 1 48.18 19.15 27.55
CA MET A 1 48.15 18.03 26.60
C MET A 1 46.98 17.15 26.98
N GLU A 2 46.00 16.95 26.11
CA GLU A 2 45.23 15.70 26.02
C GLU A 2 44.36 15.79 24.74
N GLN A 3 44.87 15.24 23.64
CA GLN A 3 44.16 15.05 22.39
C GLN A 3 43.15 13.91 22.56
N ARG A 4 41.92 14.21 22.98
CA ARG A 4 40.83 13.22 22.90
C ARG A 4 40.24 13.21 21.48
N LYS A 5 40.82 12.35 20.66
CA LYS A 5 40.32 11.94 19.34
C LYS A 5 38.96 11.28 19.51
N GLY A 6 37.88 12.02 19.32
CA GLY A 6 36.56 11.45 19.12
C GLY A 6 36.53 10.71 17.79
N LEU A 7 36.37 9.38 17.82
CA LEU A 7 36.12 8.57 16.63
C LEU A 7 34.92 9.16 15.88
N ALA A 8 35.15 9.65 14.66
CA ALA A 8 34.08 9.96 13.73
C ALA A 8 33.42 8.63 13.35
N GLY A 9 32.33 8.30 14.04
CA GLY A 9 31.48 7.17 13.68
C GLY A 9 30.96 7.38 12.27
N LEU A 10 31.32 6.49 11.35
CA LEU A 10 30.70 6.39 10.03
C LEU A 10 29.25 5.97 10.24
N PHE A 11 28.35 6.94 10.33
CA PHE A 11 26.93 6.67 10.17
C PHE A 11 26.71 6.30 8.69
N LEU A 12 26.69 5.00 8.42
CA LEU A 12 26.11 4.48 7.18
C LEU A 12 24.62 4.84 7.22
N VAL A 13 24.27 5.99 6.67
CA VAL A 13 22.88 6.33 6.37
C VAL A 13 22.47 5.42 5.23
N ILE A 14 21.91 4.27 5.59
CA ILE A 14 21.18 3.41 4.65
C ILE A 14 19.90 4.18 4.33
N SER A 15 19.98 5.07 3.35
CA SER A 15 18.80 5.62 2.70
C SER A 15 18.11 4.45 2.02
N LEU A 16 17.19 3.78 2.72
CA LEU A 16 16.21 2.88 2.08
C LEU A 16 15.53 3.72 1.01
N LEU A 17 15.91 3.51 -0.24
CA LEU A 17 15.21 4.03 -1.40
C LEU A 17 13.84 3.38 -1.34
N GLN A 18 12.89 4.01 -0.65
CA GLN A 18 11.53 3.51 -0.55
C GLN A 18 10.98 3.53 -1.97
N ALA A 19 10.89 2.35 -2.58
CA ALA A 19 10.19 2.18 -3.84
C ALA A 19 8.83 2.86 -3.68
N LYS A 20 8.54 3.90 -4.48
CA LYS A 20 7.27 4.62 -4.41
C LYS A 20 6.16 3.59 -4.53
N ASN A 21 5.44 3.35 -3.43
CA ASN A 21 4.40 2.35 -3.41
C ASN A 21 3.21 2.91 -4.18
N LEU A 22 2.96 2.32 -5.36
CA LEU A 22 1.92 2.78 -6.28
C LEU A 22 0.52 2.38 -5.81
N VAL A 23 0.39 1.45 -4.87
CA VAL A 23 -0.86 1.16 -4.16
C VAL A 23 -0.71 1.59 -2.72
N GLN A 24 -1.69 2.33 -2.21
CA GLN A 24 -1.74 2.77 -0.82
C GLN A 24 -3.09 2.44 -0.21
N VAL A 25 -3.11 2.13 1.09
CA VAL A 25 -4.35 1.98 1.86
C VAL A 25 -4.69 3.32 2.49
N ASP A 26 -5.87 3.84 2.19
CA ASP A 26 -6.51 4.89 2.97
C ASP A 26 -7.37 4.20 4.04
N GLY A 27 -6.81 4.10 5.25
CA GLY A 27 -7.41 3.35 6.37
C GLY A 27 -8.20 4.26 7.30
N SER A 28 -9.43 3.86 7.62
CA SER A 28 -10.34 4.44 8.61
C SER A 28 -10.90 5.83 8.27
N ARG A 29 -11.73 5.90 7.23
CA ARG A 29 -12.82 6.88 7.26
C ARG A 29 -13.75 6.56 8.43
N GLY A 30 -14.45 7.56 8.97
CA GLY A 30 -15.37 7.39 10.10
C GLY A 30 -16.47 6.34 9.90
N ASP A 31 -16.72 5.88 8.66
CA ASP A 31 -17.66 4.81 8.33
C ASP A 31 -17.05 3.39 8.36
N GLY A 32 -15.75 3.28 8.64
CA GLY A 32 -15.02 2.00 8.68
C GLY A 32 -14.68 1.44 7.30
N SER A 33 -14.87 2.18 6.21
CA SER A 33 -14.45 1.74 4.87
C SER A 33 -12.93 1.69 4.73
N VAL A 34 -12.46 0.69 3.96
CA VAL A 34 -11.06 0.53 3.57
C VAL A 34 -10.95 0.79 2.07
N LEU A 35 -10.17 1.80 1.71
CA LEU A 35 -9.98 2.20 0.32
C LEU A 35 -8.53 1.97 -0.10
N LEU A 36 -8.33 1.41 -1.28
CA LEU A 36 -7.05 1.40 -1.96
C LEU A 36 -7.00 2.56 -2.94
N THR A 37 -5.84 3.19 -3.08
CA THR A 37 -5.58 4.20 -4.10
C THR A 37 -4.40 3.78 -4.95
N CYS A 38 -4.52 3.96 -6.26
CA CYS A 38 -3.49 3.69 -7.26
C CYS A 38 -2.87 5.00 -7.76
N GLY A 39 -1.55 5.12 -7.67
CA GLY A 39 -0.77 6.28 -8.12
C GLY A 39 -0.42 6.30 -9.60
N LEU A 40 -0.87 5.30 -10.39
CA LEU A 40 -0.70 5.30 -11.84
C LEU A 40 -1.55 6.39 -12.48
N THR A 41 -1.04 7.03 -13.53
CA THR A 41 -1.72 8.12 -14.24
C THR A 41 -2.62 7.66 -15.39
N ASP A 42 -2.67 6.35 -15.64
CA ASP A 42 -3.53 5.74 -16.65
C ASP A 42 -5.02 6.04 -16.40
N LYS A 43 -5.76 6.31 -17.47
CA LYS A 43 -7.22 6.53 -17.42
C LYS A 43 -8.02 5.27 -17.07
N THR A 44 -7.41 4.10 -17.25
CA THR A 44 -8.04 2.81 -17.03
C THR A 44 -7.14 1.96 -16.17
N ILE A 45 -7.65 1.59 -15.00
CA ILE A 45 -6.94 0.84 -13.99
C ILE A 45 -7.68 -0.47 -13.75
N LYS A 46 -6.98 -1.59 -13.91
CA LYS A 46 -7.46 -2.90 -13.46
C LYS A 46 -6.97 -3.15 -12.04
N TRP A 47 -7.85 -3.63 -11.18
CA TRP A 47 -7.51 -4.08 -9.84
C TRP A 47 -7.39 -5.59 -9.82
N LEU A 48 -6.29 -6.07 -9.24
CA LEU A 48 -6.02 -7.48 -9.03
C LEU A 48 -5.98 -7.77 -7.53
N LYS A 49 -6.56 -8.91 -7.15
CA LYS A 49 -6.43 -9.53 -5.83
C LYS A 49 -5.86 -10.93 -6.02
N ASP A 50 -4.74 -11.20 -5.38
CA ASP A 50 -4.07 -12.51 -5.41
C ASP A 50 -3.88 -13.02 -6.86
N GLY A 51 -3.52 -12.09 -7.77
CA GLY A 51 -3.33 -12.36 -9.20
C GLY A 51 -4.60 -12.38 -10.06
N SER A 52 -5.79 -12.34 -9.47
CA SER A 52 -7.08 -12.37 -10.19
C SER A 52 -7.68 -10.97 -10.33
N ILE A 53 -8.23 -10.65 -11.50
CA ILE A 53 -8.89 -9.35 -11.74
C ILE A 53 -10.20 -9.29 -10.94
N ILE A 54 -10.36 -8.23 -10.14
CA ILE A 54 -11.56 -7.97 -9.33
C ILE A 54 -12.36 -6.75 -9.81
N SER A 55 -11.74 -5.87 -10.59
CA SER A 55 -12.41 -4.72 -11.19
C SER A 55 -13.17 -5.11 -12.47
N PRO A 56 -14.29 -4.42 -12.78
CA PRO A 56 -14.89 -4.53 -14.10
C PRO A 56 -13.91 -4.10 -15.21
N LEU A 57 -14.15 -4.60 -16.42
CA LEU A 57 -13.43 -4.16 -17.62
C LEU A 57 -13.59 -2.63 -17.76
N ASN A 58 -12.48 -1.92 -17.90
CA ASN A 58 -12.40 -0.46 -18.06
C ASN A 58 -12.80 0.38 -16.83
N ALA A 59 -12.46 -0.08 -15.61
CA ALA A 59 -12.59 0.78 -14.44
C ALA A 59 -11.71 2.04 -14.59
N THR A 60 -12.34 3.21 -14.50
CA THR A 60 -11.67 4.52 -14.60
C THR A 60 -11.26 5.08 -13.25
N LYS A 61 -11.55 4.35 -12.16
CA LYS A 61 -11.29 4.78 -10.80
C LYS A 61 -9.94 4.27 -10.34
N ASN A 62 -9.08 5.22 -9.96
CA ASN A 62 -7.85 4.98 -9.23
C ASN A 62 -8.09 4.55 -7.78
N THR A 63 -9.34 4.46 -7.34
CA THR A 63 -9.69 4.00 -6.01
C THR A 63 -10.51 2.72 -6.05
N TRP A 64 -10.24 1.84 -5.10
CA TRP A 64 -10.96 0.56 -4.95
C TRP A 64 -11.39 0.36 -3.50
N ASN A 65 -12.69 0.12 -3.31
CA ASN A 65 -13.25 -0.08 -1.98
C ASN A 65 -13.20 -1.57 -1.61
N LEU A 66 -12.50 -1.90 -0.53
CA LEU A 66 -12.42 -3.26 0.02
C LEU A 66 -13.58 -3.60 0.96
N GLY A 67 -14.49 -2.65 1.18
CA GLY A 67 -15.59 -2.76 2.11
C GLY A 67 -15.21 -2.28 3.51
N ASN A 68 -15.98 -2.73 4.48
CA ASN A 68 -15.82 -2.34 5.88
C ASN A 68 -14.64 -3.11 6.52
N ASN A 69 -13.84 -2.43 7.33
CA ASN A 69 -12.71 -2.98 8.07
C ASN A 69 -13.08 -4.11 9.04
N ALA A 70 -14.31 -4.14 9.57
CA ALA A 70 -14.83 -5.23 10.42
C ALA A 70 -15.04 -6.54 9.66
N LYS A 71 -15.00 -6.51 8.32
CA LYS A 71 -15.00 -7.73 7.49
C LYS A 71 -13.61 -8.32 7.28
N ASP A 72 -12.59 -7.77 7.95
CA ASP A 72 -11.22 -8.26 7.89
C ASP A 72 -10.71 -8.43 6.44
N PRO A 73 -10.72 -7.37 5.62
CA PRO A 73 -10.21 -7.45 4.26
C PRO A 73 -8.74 -7.87 4.25
N ARG A 74 -8.45 -8.96 3.52
CA ARG A 74 -7.13 -9.59 3.42
C ARG A 74 -6.84 -9.98 1.97
N GLY A 75 -5.56 -9.95 1.61
CA GLY A 75 -5.05 -10.42 0.32
C GLY A 75 -3.95 -9.53 -0.21
N THR A 76 -3.36 -9.94 -1.34
CA THR A 76 -2.36 -9.15 -2.05
C THR A 76 -3.02 -8.37 -3.18
N TYR A 77 -2.88 -7.06 -3.17
CA TYR A 77 -3.54 -6.16 -4.11
C TYR A 77 -2.54 -5.48 -5.03
N GLN A 78 -2.92 -5.35 -6.30
CA GLN A 78 -2.18 -4.61 -7.30
C GLN A 78 -3.15 -3.81 -8.17
N CYS A 79 -2.74 -2.62 -8.58
CA CYS A 79 -3.33 -1.92 -9.70
C CYS A 79 -2.46 -2.08 -10.96
N GLN A 80 -3.10 -2.24 -12.11
CA GLN A 80 -2.48 -2.42 -13.42
C GLN A 80 -3.04 -1.39 -14.40
N GLY A 81 -2.15 -0.58 -14.96
CA GLY A 81 -2.42 0.33 -16.07
C GLY A 81 -2.15 -0.34 -17.43
N ALA A 82 -2.00 0.45 -18.49
CA ALA A 82 -1.76 -0.07 -19.83
C ALA A 82 -0.34 -0.62 -20.02
N LYS A 83 0.65 -0.02 -19.35
CA LYS A 83 2.08 -0.36 -19.50
C LYS A 83 2.73 -0.83 -18.20
N GLU A 84 2.17 -0.43 -17.06
CA GLU A 84 2.79 -0.64 -15.77
C GLU A 84 1.83 -1.39 -14.84
N THR A 85 2.41 -2.28 -14.03
CA THR A 85 1.72 -2.91 -12.91
C THR A 85 2.42 -2.47 -11.64
N SER A 86 1.64 -2.04 -10.66
CA SER A 86 2.17 -1.67 -9.34
C SER A 86 2.81 -2.85 -8.62
N ASN A 87 3.71 -2.52 -7.68
CA ASN A 87 4.21 -3.48 -6.72
C ASN A 87 3.04 -4.06 -5.89
N PRO A 88 3.11 -5.35 -5.51
CA PRO A 88 2.10 -5.97 -4.68
C PRO A 88 2.03 -5.32 -3.29
N LEU A 89 0.80 -5.04 -2.86
CA LEU A 89 0.49 -4.55 -1.52
C LEU A 89 -0.26 -5.64 -0.75
N GLN A 90 0.38 -6.19 0.28
CA GLN A 90 -0.28 -7.12 1.18
C GLN A 90 -1.17 -6.35 2.17
N VAL A 91 -2.48 -6.57 2.08
CA VAL A 91 -3.45 -6.02 3.02
C VAL A 91 -3.79 -7.09 4.05
N TYR A 92 -3.70 -6.71 5.32
CA TYR A 92 -4.03 -7.56 6.45
C TYR A 92 -4.78 -6.75 7.50
N TYR A 93 -6.11 -6.73 7.42
CA TYR A 93 -6.95 -6.21 8.50
C TYR A 93 -7.30 -7.33 9.48
N ARG A 94 -7.21 -6.99 10.76
CA ARG A 94 -7.73 -7.77 11.87
C ARG A 94 -8.42 -6.81 12.83
N MET A 95 -9.72 -6.66 12.72
CA MET A 95 -10.50 -6.01 13.76
C MET A 95 -10.59 -6.95 14.96
N CYS A 96 -10.07 -6.48 16.07
CA CYS A 96 -10.20 -7.11 17.37
C CYS A 96 -11.25 -6.34 18.15
N GLU A 97 -12.45 -6.90 18.33
CA GLU A 97 -13.41 -6.31 19.28
C GLU A 97 -12.99 -6.53 20.74
N ASN A 98 -12.12 -7.52 21.01
CA ASN A 98 -11.57 -7.82 22.33
C ASN A 98 -10.14 -8.38 22.21
N CYS A 99 -9.18 -7.58 21.73
CA CYS A 99 -7.77 -7.97 21.86
C CYS A 99 -7.39 -7.84 23.36
N ILE A 100 -6.99 -8.96 23.98
CA ILE A 100 -6.51 -9.06 25.38
C ILE A 100 -5.02 -8.72 25.44
#